data_AF-X1V4T9-F1
#
_entry.id   AF-X1V4T9-F1
#
_cell.length_a   1.000
_cell.length_b   1.000
_cell.length_c   1.000
_cell.angle_alpha   90.00
_cell.angle_beta   90.00
_cell.angle_gamma   90.00
#
_symmetry.space_group_name_H-M   'P 1'
#
loop_
_entity.id
_entity.type
_entity.pdbx_description
1 polymer ?
#
loop_
_entity_poly.entity_id
_entity_poly.type
_entity_poly.pdbx_seq_one_letter_code
_entity_poly.pdbx_strand_id
1 'polypeptide(L)' 'NELETFDPLRDAVVFNDDPVTVHLNTSCTIKMNQQNFNLKEGEHKVPLYLAVFLIGRRTASIT' A
#
# COMPACT_ATOMS: atom_id res chain seq x y z
N ASN A 1 20.17 -14.32 -11.92
CA ASN A 1 18.81 -14.52 -11.41
C ASN A 1 18.27 -13.21 -10.90
N GLU A 2 17.34 -12.57 -11.61
CA GLU A 2 16.80 -11.23 -11.30
C GLU A 2 15.93 -11.20 -10.03
N LEU A 3 15.52 -12.37 -9.54
CA LEU A 3 14.71 -12.52 -8.33
C LEU A 3 15.49 -12.25 -7.03
N GLU A 4 16.82 -12.38 -7.03
CA GLU A 4 17.64 -12.17 -5.82
C GLU A 4 17.82 -10.69 -5.48
N THR A 5 17.58 -9.80 -6.44
CA THR A 5 17.66 -8.34 -6.28
C THR A 5 16.31 -7.64 -6.34
N PHE A 6 15.21 -8.39 -6.52
CA PHE A 6 13.86 -7.83 -6.58
C PHE A 6 13.39 -7.44 -5.18
N ASP A 7 13.32 -6.13 -4.92
CA ASP A 7 12.71 -5.61 -3.70
C ASP A 7 11.25 -5.23 -4.00
N PRO A 8 10.26 -6.00 -3.53
CA PRO A 8 8.85 -5.68 -3.78
C PRO A 8 8.40 -4.33 -3.18
N LEU A 9 9.21 -3.70 -2.32
CA LEU A 9 8.93 -2.35 -1.80
C LEU A 9 9.49 -1.24 -2.69
N ARG A 10 10.41 -1.56 -3.60
CA ARG A 10 11.08 -0.62 -4.51
C ARG A 10 10.71 -0.85 -5.97
N ASP A 11 10.68 -2.12 -6.38
CA ASP A 11 10.58 -2.55 -7.78
C ASP A 11 9.15 -3.04 -8.11
N ALA A 12 8.17 -2.86 -7.21
CA ALA A 12 6.74 -3.07 -7.48
C ALA A 12 6.13 -1.97 -8.38
N VAL A 13 6.84 -1.63 -9.46
CA VAL A 13 6.44 -0.76 -10.58
C VAL A 13 5.26 -1.36 -11.37
N VAL A 14 4.76 -2.54 -10.98
CA VAL A 14 3.63 -3.22 -11.63
C VAL A 14 2.27 -2.56 -11.28
N PHE A 15 2.19 -1.87 -10.14
CA PHE A 15 0.95 -1.20 -9.71
C PHE A 15 1.11 0.31 -9.83
N ASN A 16 0.36 0.90 -10.74
CA ASN A 16 0.35 2.34 -10.99
C ASN A 16 -0.06 3.13 -9.73
N ASP A 17 0.21 4.44 -9.73
CA ASP A 17 -0.26 5.37 -8.69
C ASP A 17 -1.78 5.65 -8.76
N ASP A 18 -2.53 4.82 -9.49
CA ASP A 18 -3.97 4.94 -9.64
C ASP A 18 -4.63 4.89 -8.25
N PRO A 19 -5.42 5.91 -7.90
CA PRO A 19 -5.88 6.05 -6.54
C PRO A 19 -7.12 5.18 -6.28
N VAL A 20 -7.01 4.26 -5.33
CA VAL A 20 -8.05 3.30 -4.92
C VAL A 20 -8.57 3.65 -3.52
N THR A 21 -9.86 3.46 -3.29
CA THR A 21 -10.47 3.62 -1.96
C THR A 21 -10.34 2.32 -1.17
N VAL A 22 -9.83 2.42 0.06
CA VAL A 22 -9.77 1.32 1.01
C VAL A 22 -10.34 1.76 2.35
N HIS A 23 -10.89 0.80 3.09
CA HIS A 23 -11.28 0.99 4.48
C HIS A 23 -10.22 0.37 5.39
N LEU A 24 -9.60 1.18 6.26
CA LEU A 24 -8.63 0.72 7.25
C LEU A 24 -9.36 0.35 8.54
N ASN A 25 -9.07 -0.85 9.05
CA ASN A 25 -9.63 -1.33 10.33
C ASN A 25 -8.86 -0.79 11.54
N THR A 26 -7.67 -0.22 11.34
CA THR A 26 -6.82 0.34 12.39
C THR A 26 -5.89 1.38 11.77
N SER A 27 -5.53 2.41 12.52
CA SER A 27 -4.55 3.41 12.11
C SER A 27 -3.16 2.80 11.87
N CYS A 28 -2.43 3.33 10.89
CA CYS A 28 -1.07 2.87 10.62
C CYS A 28 -0.18 3.98 10.05
N THR A 29 1.10 3.91 10.41
CA THR A 29 2.17 4.71 9.81
C THR A 29 3.06 3.79 9.00
N ILE A 30 3.27 4.11 7.72
CA ILE A 30 4.11 3.31 6.82
C ILE A 30 4.91 4.20 5.88
N LYS A 31 6.17 3.83 5.64
CA LYS A 31 7.00 4.42 4.59
C LYS A 31 7.10 3.44 3.43
N MET A 32 6.62 3.84 2.25
CA MET A 32 6.61 3.01 1.05
C MET A 32 6.81 3.90 -0.19
N ASN A 33 7.55 3.41 -1.19
CA ASN A 33 7.89 4.19 -2.39
C ASN A 33 8.46 5.60 -2.08
N GLN A 34 9.35 5.69 -1.07
CA GLN A 34 9.92 6.95 -0.57
C GLN A 34 8.92 7.97 0.01
N GLN A 35 7.63 7.63 0.10
CA GLN A 35 6.58 8.43 0.69
C GLN A 35 6.25 7.93 2.10
N ASN A 36 5.87 8.85 2.99
CA ASN A 36 5.39 8.52 4.33
C ASN A 36 3.87 8.68 4.36
N PHE A 37 3.17 7.64 4.81
CA PHE A 37 1.73 7.62 4.99
C PHE A 37 1.40 7.50 6.47
N ASN A 38 0.51 8.38 6.94
CA ASN A 38 -0.07 8.31 8.27
C ASN A 38 -1.59 8.23 8.11
N LEU A 39 -2.11 7.01 8.09
CA LEU A 39 -3.51 6.72 7.83
C LEU A 39 -4.23 6.44 9.14
N LYS A 40 -5.45 6.96 9.26
CA LYS A 40 -6.30 6.67 10.41
C LYS A 40 -7.22 5.49 10.08
N GLU A 41 -7.94 5.02 11.09
CA GLU A 41 -9.05 4.10 10.86
C GLU A 41 -10.13 4.81 10.03
N GLY A 42 -10.75 4.09 9.09
CA GLY A 42 -11.77 4.61 8.18
C GLY A 42 -11.36 4.58 6.71
N GLU A 43 -12.11 5.32 5.88
CA GLU A 43 -11.90 5.35 4.43
C GLU A 43 -10.76 6.27 4.01
N HIS A 44 -9.90 5.75 3.14
CA HIS A 44 -8.78 6.49 2.58
C HIS A 44 -8.61 6.20 1.10
N LYS A 45 -8.33 7.25 0.33
CA LYS A 45 -7.90 7.13 -1.06
C LYS A 45 -6.38 7.03 -1.09
N VAL A 46 -5.85 5.90 -1.55
CA VAL A 46 -4.41 5.60 -1.54
C VAL A 46 -3.97 5.06 -2.89
N PRO A 47 -2.68 5.16 -3.26
CA PRO A 47 -2.16 4.51 -4.46
C PRO A 47 -2.40 3.00 -4.43
N LEU A 48 -2.61 2.37 -5.59
CA LEU A 48 -2.88 0.93 -5.71
C LEU A 48 -1.80 0.08 -5.03
N TYR A 49 -0.53 0.43 -5.15
CA TYR A 49 0.56 -0.30 -4.48
C TYR A 49 0.38 -0.33 -2.95
N LEU A 50 -0.11 0.76 -2.35
CA LEU A 50 -0.34 0.87 -0.92
C LEU A 50 -1.61 0.12 -0.53
N ALA A 51 -2.66 0.19 -1.35
CA ALA A 51 -3.89 -0.59 -1.15
C ALA A 51 -3.59 -2.09 -1.10
N VAL A 52 -2.86 -2.62 -2.09
CA VAL A 52 -2.47 -4.04 -2.16
C VAL A 52 -1.67 -4.44 -0.93
N PHE A 53 -0.71 -3.61 -0.51
CA PHE A 53 0.08 -3.86 0.70
C PHE A 53 -0.80 -3.95 1.96
N LEU A 54 -1.69 -2.97 2.16
CA LEU A 54 -2.56 -2.91 3.35
C LEU A 54 -3.57 -4.07 3.39
N ILE A 55 -4.09 -4.48 2.23
CA ILE A 55 -4.99 -5.64 2.11
C ILE A 55 -4.24 -6.93 2.38
N GLY A 56 -3.03 -7.10 1.81
CA GLY A 56 -2.18 -8.27 2.05
C GLY A 56 -1.81 -8.45 3.53
N ARG A 57 -1.68 -7.35 4.25
CA ARG A 57 -1.45 -7.33 5.71
C ARG A 57 -2.73 -7.54 6.55
N ARG A 58 -3.90 -7.68 5.91
CA ARG A 58 -5.23 -7.79 6.55
C ARG A 58 -5.58 -6.58 7.43
N THR A 59 -5.01 -5.41 7.14
CA THR A 59 -5.28 -4.16 7.86
C THR A 59 -6.29 -3.26 7.14
N ALA A 60 -6.61 -3.58 5.88
CA ALA A 60 -7.60 -2.86 5.10
C ALA A 60 -8.41 -3.80 4.18
N SER A 61 -9.55 -3.31 3.69
CA SER A 61 -10.37 -3.94 2.65
C SER A 61 -10.75 -2.94 1.55
N ILE A 62 -11.02 -3.43 0.34
CA ILE A 62 -11.57 -2.61 -0.74
C ILE A 62 -13.01 -2.24 -0.39
N THR A 63 -13.38 -1.00 -0.69
CA THR A 63 -14.75 -0.47 -0.53
C THR A 63 -15.42 -0.34 -1.89
#